data_AF-A0A5N5ZJG7-F1
#
_entry.id   AF-A0A5N5ZJG7-F1
#
_cell.length_a   1.000
_cell.length_b   1.000
_cell.length_c   1.000
_cell.angle_alpha   90.00
_cell.angle_beta   90.00
_cell.angle_gamma   90.00
#
_symmetry.space_group_name_H-M   'P 1'
#
loop_
_entity.id
_entity.type
_entity.pdbx_description
1 polymer ?
#
loop_
_entity_poly.entity_id
_entity_poly.type
_entity_poly.pdbx_seq_one_letter_code
_entity_poly.pdbx_strand_id
1 'polypeptide(L)'
;MSKETLISEISAIQTKLLFLHFKSVKINDNIRRVNSIDSLTLSVEELIKRKGETAYDIIEIISLFEGYNSLIKDIYNYKNVSKYLDKKIKIKLGNIQKITSNWKHVRNKIGGHVDIEPIKEFCDNYNYNGVFISNNLEADFKGILILQMIESAINITLKKSKLFDSNLCLTNTEDLINLIEKINKDWYPCIILFQELSKFLNEIGKKDKLKIIDSNDIGLINFD
;
A
#
# COMPACT_ATOMS: atom_id res chain seq x y z
N MET A 1 22.72 17.12 21.18
CA MET A 1 22.34 16.47 19.90
C MET A 1 23.12 15.17 19.80
N SER A 2 22.45 14.02 19.78
CA SER A 2 23.12 12.73 19.60
C SER A 2 23.72 12.65 18.19
N LYS A 3 24.96 12.17 18.08
CA LYS A 3 25.60 11.87 16.80
C LYS A 3 24.85 10.69 16.20
N GLU A 4 23.94 10.93 15.24
CA GLU A 4 23.29 9.83 14.53
C GLU A 4 24.35 9.01 13.79
N THR A 5 24.37 7.71 14.05
CA THR A 5 25.31 6.77 13.42
C THR A 5 24.67 6.14 12.19
N LEU A 6 25.48 5.69 11.23
CA LEU A 6 25.01 4.94 10.07
C LEU A 6 24.16 3.74 10.49
N ILE A 7 24.55 3.05 11.56
CA ILE A 7 23.80 1.92 12.13
C ILE A 7 22.41 2.36 12.61
N SER A 8 22.29 3.49 13.31
CA SER A 8 21.00 4.01 13.77
C SER A 8 20.05 4.35 12.60
N GLU A 9 20.55 5.01 11.55
CA GLU A 9 19.77 5.31 10.34
C GLU A 9 19.34 4.03 9.62
N ILE A 10 20.25 3.05 9.48
CA ILE A 10 19.94 1.74 8.89
C ILE A 10 18.84 1.05 9.68
N SER A 11 18.94 0.99 11.01
CA SER A 11 17.92 0.36 11.85
C SER A 11 16.57 1.03 11.71
N ALA A 12 16.51 2.36 11.68
CA ALA A 12 15.25 3.09 11.49
C ALA A 12 14.59 2.75 10.14
N ILE A 13 15.35 2.73 9.04
CA ILE A 13 14.86 2.37 7.71
C ILE A 13 14.42 0.90 7.69
N GLN A 14 15.20 -0.02 8.28
CA GLN A 14 14.86 -1.44 8.37
C GLN A 14 13.56 -1.68 9.14
N THR A 15 13.36 -1.01 10.28
CA THR A 15 12.12 -1.12 11.06
C THR A 15 10.91 -0.67 10.24
N LYS A 16 11.01 0.47 9.55
CA LYS A 16 9.92 0.95 8.67
C LYS A 16 9.68 0.01 7.50
N LEU A 17 10.75 -0.50 6.88
CA LEU A 17 10.66 -1.46 5.78
C LEU A 17 9.98 -2.77 6.21
N LEU A 18 10.35 -3.31 7.38
CA LEU A 18 9.73 -4.48 7.98
C LEU A 18 8.25 -4.25 8.29
N PHE A 19 7.89 -3.08 8.83
CA PHE A 19 6.49 -2.72 9.09
C PHE A 19 5.65 -2.71 7.81
N LEU A 20 6.14 -2.08 6.74
CA LEU A 20 5.45 -2.05 5.45
C LEU A 20 5.34 -3.45 4.81
N HIS A 21 6.38 -4.26 4.95
CA HIS A 21 6.38 -5.64 4.47
C HIS A 21 5.37 -6.50 5.22
N PHE A 22 5.34 -6.43 6.55
CA PHE A 22 4.40 -7.17 7.38
C PHE A 22 2.94 -6.83 7.02
N LYS A 23 2.63 -5.54 6.84
CA LYS A 23 1.31 -5.12 6.34
C LYS A 23 1.01 -5.70 4.96
N SER A 24 1.98 -5.68 4.04
CA SER A 24 1.81 -6.25 2.70
C SER A 24 1.55 -7.77 2.74
N VAL A 25 2.21 -8.50 3.64
CA VAL A 25 1.97 -9.93 3.86
C VAL A 25 0.55 -10.16 4.38
N LYS A 26 0.12 -9.40 5.39
CA LYS A 26 -1.23 -9.51 5.97
C LYS A 26 -2.32 -9.29 4.91
N ILE A 27 -2.18 -8.29 4.05
CA ILE A 27 -3.12 -8.04 2.95
C ILE A 27 -3.12 -9.22 1.97
N ASN A 28 -1.95 -9.73 1.57
CA ASN A 28 -1.87 -10.88 0.68
C ASN A 28 -2.51 -12.13 1.27
N ASP A 29 -2.32 -12.39 2.56
CA ASP A 29 -2.95 -13.52 3.24
C ASP A 29 -4.48 -13.33 3.30
N ASN A 30 -4.96 -12.11 3.48
CA ASN A 30 -6.39 -11.80 3.42
C ASN A 30 -6.96 -12.06 2.01
N ILE A 31 -6.31 -11.55 0.96
CA ILE A 31 -6.71 -11.78 -0.43
C ILE A 31 -6.72 -13.28 -0.76
N ARG A 32 -5.71 -14.03 -0.31
CA ARG A 32 -5.65 -15.49 -0.50
C ARG A 32 -6.80 -16.20 0.19
N ARG A 33 -7.08 -15.85 1.45
CA ARG A 33 -8.22 -16.38 2.21
C ARG A 33 -9.53 -16.10 1.47
N VAL A 34 -9.77 -14.85 1.09
CA VAL A 34 -10.95 -14.40 0.33
C VAL A 34 -11.12 -15.20 -0.96
N ASN A 35 -10.03 -15.40 -1.71
CA ASN A 35 -10.05 -16.12 -2.98
C ASN A 35 -10.19 -17.63 -2.84
N SER A 36 -9.85 -18.20 -1.68
CA SER A 36 -9.97 -19.64 -1.42
C SER A 36 -11.40 -20.12 -1.13
N ILE A 37 -12.33 -19.20 -0.90
CA ILE A 37 -13.74 -19.52 -0.60
C ILE A 37 -14.49 -19.83 -1.91
N ASP A 38 -15.12 -21.01 -1.97
CA ASP A 38 -15.92 -21.44 -3.12
C ASP A 38 -17.20 -20.63 -3.24
N SER A 39 -17.28 -19.80 -4.29
CA SER A 39 -18.41 -18.92 -4.57
C SER A 39 -19.71 -19.67 -4.87
N LEU A 40 -19.65 -20.94 -5.27
CA LEU A 40 -20.83 -21.74 -5.63
C LEU A 40 -21.64 -22.18 -4.40
N THR A 41 -21.05 -22.08 -3.20
CA THR A 41 -21.68 -22.49 -1.94
C THR A 41 -22.17 -21.33 -1.08
N LEU A 42 -21.88 -20.10 -1.49
CA LEU A 42 -22.17 -18.90 -0.71
C LEU A 42 -23.57 -18.35 -0.99
N SER A 43 -24.19 -17.81 0.04
CA SER A 43 -25.35 -16.93 -0.12
C SER A 43 -24.97 -15.63 -0.85
N VAL A 44 -25.96 -14.98 -1.45
CA VAL A 44 -25.79 -13.65 -2.07
C VAL A 44 -25.20 -12.64 -1.09
N GLU A 45 -25.57 -12.73 0.18
CA GLU A 45 -25.10 -11.86 1.25
C GLU A 45 -23.61 -12.04 1.53
N GLU A 46 -23.12 -13.28 1.57
CA GLU A 46 -21.70 -13.59 1.74
C GLU A 46 -20.87 -13.20 0.51
N LEU A 47 -21.44 -13.30 -0.69
CA LEU A 47 -20.80 -12.79 -1.91
C LEU A 47 -20.60 -11.27 -1.87
N ILE A 48 -21.56 -10.52 -1.32
CA ILE A 48 -21.45 -9.06 -1.15
C ILE A 48 -20.42 -8.72 -0.07
N LYS A 49 -20.44 -9.42 1.08
CA LYS A 49 -19.43 -9.24 2.15
C LYS A 49 -18.02 -9.49 1.62
N ARG A 50 -17.83 -10.54 0.82
CA ARG A 50 -16.57 -10.88 0.16
C ARG A 50 -16.06 -9.76 -0.75
N LYS A 51 -16.93 -9.17 -1.59
CA LYS A 51 -16.57 -8.01 -2.42
C LYS A 51 -16.11 -6.82 -1.56
N GLY A 52 -16.75 -6.63 -0.42
CA GLY A 52 -16.37 -5.59 0.51
C GLY A 52 -15.02 -5.80 1.18
N GLU A 53 -14.63 -7.04 1.46
CA GLU A 53 -13.28 -7.36 1.95
C GLU A 53 -12.22 -7.00 0.91
N THR A 54 -12.46 -7.31 -0.38
CA THR A 54 -11.57 -6.88 -1.47
C THR A 54 -11.47 -5.36 -1.58
N ALA A 55 -12.58 -4.64 -1.39
CA ALA A 55 -12.58 -3.19 -1.40
C ALA A 55 -11.73 -2.58 -0.26
N TYR A 56 -11.77 -3.18 0.94
CA TYR A 56 -10.87 -2.80 2.03
C TYR A 56 -9.41 -3.08 1.71
N ASP A 57 -9.09 -4.24 1.16
CA ASP A 57 -7.73 -4.59 0.77
C ASP A 57 -7.17 -3.56 -0.23
N ILE A 58 -7.99 -3.08 -1.17
CA ILE A 58 -7.63 -2.00 -2.10
C ILE A 58 -7.29 -0.70 -1.35
N ILE A 59 -8.09 -0.29 -0.37
CA ILE A 59 -7.82 0.91 0.45
C ILE A 59 -6.53 0.75 1.25
N GLU A 60 -6.28 -0.44 1.82
CA GLU A 60 -5.06 -0.72 2.57
C GLU A 60 -3.83 -0.66 1.65
N ILE A 61 -3.90 -1.19 0.42
CA ILE A 61 -2.82 -1.09 -0.57
C ILE A 61 -2.57 0.37 -0.97
N ILE A 62 -3.62 1.15 -1.26
CA ILE A 62 -3.51 2.57 -1.58
C ILE A 62 -2.85 3.35 -0.43
N SER A 63 -3.19 3.00 0.82
CA SER A 63 -2.58 3.58 2.01
C SER A 63 -1.11 3.15 2.17
N LEU A 64 -0.76 1.93 1.80
CA LEU A 64 0.64 1.47 1.80
C LEU A 64 1.50 2.21 0.80
N PHE A 65 0.96 2.64 -0.35
CA PHE A 65 1.72 3.46 -1.30
C PHE A 65 2.26 4.74 -0.67
N GLU A 66 1.50 5.40 0.21
CA GLU A 66 1.99 6.55 0.98
C GLU A 66 3.14 6.15 1.92
N GLY A 67 3.02 5.00 2.59
CA GLY A 67 4.06 4.43 3.44
C GLY A 67 5.38 4.20 2.68
N TYR A 68 5.30 3.61 1.48
CA TYR A 68 6.45 3.43 0.59
C TYR A 68 7.02 4.75 0.11
N ASN A 69 6.19 5.72 -0.28
CA ASN A 69 6.63 7.05 -0.68
C ASN A 69 7.40 7.75 0.46
N SER A 70 6.86 7.67 1.68
CA SER A 70 7.49 8.21 2.87
C SER A 70 8.80 7.49 3.21
N LEU A 71 8.85 6.16 3.12
CA LEU A 71 10.11 5.40 3.28
C LEU A 71 11.18 5.86 2.30
N ILE A 72 10.83 6.07 1.03
CA ILE A 72 11.78 6.53 0.02
C ILE A 72 12.32 7.92 0.36
N LYS A 73 11.45 8.84 0.81
CA LYS A 73 11.88 10.17 1.28
C LYS A 73 12.85 10.06 2.45
N ASP A 74 12.55 9.20 3.43
CA ASP A 74 13.43 8.98 4.58
C ASP A 74 14.82 8.49 4.14
N ILE A 75 14.88 7.52 3.21
CA ILE A 75 16.14 7.00 2.65
C ILE A 75 16.99 8.12 2.03
N TYR A 76 16.37 9.06 1.30
CA TYR A 76 17.10 10.19 0.72
C TYR A 76 17.49 11.25 1.76
N ASN A 77 16.68 11.43 2.81
CA ASN A 77 16.93 12.40 3.88
C ASN A 77 18.02 11.95 4.86
N TYR A 78 18.12 10.64 5.12
CA TYR A 78 19.15 10.05 5.98
C TYR A 78 20.51 10.09 5.29
N LYS A 79 21.33 11.10 5.65
CA LYS A 79 22.57 11.45 4.96
C LYS A 79 23.62 10.36 5.02
N ASN A 80 23.67 9.55 6.07
CA ASN A 80 24.68 8.50 6.17
C ASN A 80 24.28 7.31 5.30
N VAL A 81 22.99 7.00 5.15
CA VAL A 81 22.51 5.96 4.23
C VAL A 81 22.55 6.40 2.77
N SER A 82 22.08 7.62 2.47
CA SER A 82 21.90 8.10 1.08
C SER A 82 23.20 8.19 0.28
N LYS A 83 24.34 8.41 0.96
CA LYS A 83 25.69 8.42 0.36
C LYS A 83 26.10 7.06 -0.22
N TYR A 84 25.59 5.95 0.31
CA TYR A 84 25.92 4.60 -0.16
C TYR A 84 24.97 4.09 -1.24
N LEU A 85 23.90 4.83 -1.58
CA LEU A 85 22.96 4.42 -2.61
C LEU A 85 23.63 4.35 -3.98
N ASP A 86 23.76 3.14 -4.51
CA ASP A 86 24.24 2.91 -5.85
C ASP A 86 23.20 3.35 -6.91
N LYS A 87 23.63 3.38 -8.19
CA LYS A 87 22.77 3.79 -9.30
C LYS A 87 21.55 2.87 -9.46
N LYS A 88 21.71 1.56 -9.20
CA LYS A 88 20.66 0.55 -9.38
C LYS A 88 19.53 0.78 -8.38
N ILE A 89 19.85 0.92 -7.09
CA ILE A 89 18.89 1.19 -6.02
C ILE A 89 18.23 2.56 -6.23
N LYS A 90 18.99 3.61 -6.62
CA LYS A 90 18.42 4.93 -6.92
C LYS A 90 17.35 4.88 -8.01
N ILE A 91 17.60 4.18 -9.11
CA ILE A 91 16.62 4.02 -10.19
C ILE A 91 15.36 3.33 -9.67
N LYS A 92 15.49 2.28 -8.87
CA LYS A 92 14.35 1.55 -8.31
C LYS A 92 13.52 2.39 -7.35
N LEU A 93 14.18 3.08 -6.41
CA LEU A 93 13.52 4.01 -5.50
C LEU A 93 12.78 5.11 -6.27
N GLY A 94 13.40 5.69 -7.31
CA GLY A 94 12.76 6.69 -8.17
C GLY A 94 11.52 6.16 -8.91
N ASN A 95 11.58 4.94 -9.44
CA ASN A 95 10.45 4.31 -10.10
C ASN A 95 9.28 4.07 -9.13
N ILE A 96 9.56 3.52 -7.94
CA ILE A 96 8.52 3.28 -6.92
C ILE A 96 7.97 4.60 -6.39
N GLN A 97 8.80 5.62 -6.22
CA GLN A 97 8.36 6.95 -5.82
C GLN A 97 7.38 7.53 -6.84
N LYS A 98 7.66 7.40 -8.15
CA LYS A 98 6.75 7.84 -9.21
C LYS A 98 5.42 7.09 -9.15
N ILE A 99 5.46 5.75 -9.08
CA ILE A 99 4.26 4.90 -9.00
C ILE A 99 3.40 5.31 -7.80
N THR A 100 3.99 5.31 -6.61
CA THR A 100 3.26 5.60 -5.36
C THR A 100 2.77 7.06 -5.28
N SER A 101 3.46 8.01 -5.91
CA SER A 101 3.03 9.42 -5.94
C SER A 101 1.76 9.62 -6.75
N ASN A 102 1.53 8.84 -7.81
CA ASN A 102 0.31 8.93 -8.62
C ASN A 102 -0.94 8.62 -7.78
N TRP A 103 -0.82 7.70 -6.82
CA TRP A 103 -1.89 7.30 -5.91
C TRP A 103 -2.16 8.29 -4.77
N LYS A 104 -1.26 9.26 -4.52
CA LYS A 104 -1.40 10.24 -3.44
C LYS A 104 -2.73 10.99 -3.50
N HIS A 105 -3.15 11.38 -4.71
CA HIS A 105 -4.38 12.15 -4.90
C HIS A 105 -5.62 11.31 -4.58
N VAL A 106 -5.63 10.04 -5.01
CA VAL A 106 -6.69 9.07 -4.69
C VAL A 106 -6.74 8.82 -3.19
N ARG A 107 -5.59 8.54 -2.54
CA ARG A 107 -5.51 8.32 -1.09
C ARG A 107 -6.09 9.48 -0.29
N ASN A 108 -5.75 10.72 -0.67
CA ASN A 108 -6.24 11.91 0.04
C ASN A 108 -7.76 12.05 -0.06
N LYS A 109 -8.37 11.49 -1.11
CA LYS A 109 -9.82 11.47 -1.29
C LYS A 109 -10.50 10.30 -0.58
N ILE A 110 -9.84 9.15 -0.46
CA ILE A 110 -10.36 8.00 0.30
C ILE A 110 -10.23 8.21 1.82
N GLY A 111 -9.09 8.73 2.30
CA GLY A 111 -8.72 8.76 3.72
C GLY A 111 -8.50 10.15 4.33
N GLY A 112 -8.97 11.21 3.67
CA GLY A 112 -8.93 12.58 4.19
C GLY A 112 -10.30 13.07 4.64
N HIS A 113 -11.32 12.86 3.80
CA HIS A 113 -12.68 13.30 4.08
C HIS A 113 -13.67 12.31 3.46
N VAL A 114 -14.54 11.74 4.30
CA VAL A 114 -15.83 11.19 3.87
C VAL A 114 -16.66 12.42 3.49
N ASP A 115 -16.37 13.01 2.33
CA ASP A 115 -17.04 14.21 1.85
C ASP A 115 -18.51 13.84 1.62
N ILE A 116 -19.42 14.50 2.33
CA ILE A 116 -20.86 14.18 2.24
C ILE A 116 -21.42 14.48 0.85
N GLU A 117 -20.82 15.42 0.11
CA GLU A 117 -21.29 15.79 -1.23
C GLU A 117 -21.06 14.69 -2.28
N PRO A 118 -19.88 14.06 -2.43
CA PRO A 118 -19.73 12.85 -3.24
C PRO A 118 -20.65 11.69 -2.82
N ILE A 119 -20.94 11.56 -1.52
CA ILE A 119 -21.86 10.52 -1.01
C ILE A 119 -23.30 10.85 -1.38
N LYS A 120 -23.67 12.13 -1.31
CA LYS A 120 -24.99 12.62 -1.69
C LYS A 120 -25.20 12.57 -3.20
N GLU A 121 -24.23 13.03 -4.00
CA GLU A 121 -24.21 12.84 -5.46
C GLU A 121 -24.33 11.36 -5.82
N PHE A 122 -23.64 10.49 -5.07
CA PHE A 122 -23.80 9.04 -5.22
C PHE A 122 -25.23 8.58 -4.89
N CYS A 123 -25.79 8.97 -3.73
CA CYS A 123 -27.15 8.61 -3.36
C CYS A 123 -28.17 9.10 -4.39
N ASP A 124 -28.01 10.31 -4.90
CA ASP A 124 -28.88 10.92 -5.92
C ASP A 124 -28.75 10.20 -7.27
N ASN A 125 -27.52 9.93 -7.73
CA ASN A 125 -27.25 9.29 -9.04
C ASN A 125 -27.72 7.82 -9.10
N TYR A 126 -27.68 7.11 -7.97
CA TYR A 126 -28.08 5.71 -7.89
C TYR A 126 -29.47 5.53 -7.25
N ASN A 127 -30.21 6.62 -7.09
CA ASN A 127 -31.57 6.66 -6.55
C ASN A 127 -31.71 5.96 -5.18
N TYR A 128 -30.67 6.11 -4.35
CA TYR A 128 -30.54 5.54 -3.03
C TYR A 128 -31.31 6.39 -2.01
N ASN A 129 -32.63 6.21 -1.99
CA ASN A 129 -33.58 7.08 -1.27
C ASN A 129 -33.86 6.67 0.20
N GLY A 130 -33.04 5.81 0.81
CA GLY A 130 -33.38 5.18 2.10
C GLY A 130 -32.24 5.07 3.10
N VAL A 131 -32.59 5.11 4.39
CA VAL A 131 -31.80 4.55 5.48
C VAL A 131 -31.63 3.05 5.18
N PHE A 132 -30.40 2.54 5.19
CA PHE A 132 -29.98 1.17 4.81
C PHE A 132 -31.13 0.16 4.57
N ILE A 133 -31.21 -0.34 3.34
CA ILE A 133 -32.37 -1.06 2.78
C ILE A 133 -32.53 -2.47 3.40
N SER A 134 -31.54 -2.93 4.16
CA SER A 134 -31.56 -4.26 4.76
C SER A 134 -31.01 -4.25 6.19
N ASN A 135 -31.41 -5.25 7.00
CA ASN A 135 -30.73 -5.56 8.28
C ASN A 135 -29.24 -5.96 8.06
N ASN A 136 -28.88 -6.11 6.78
CA ASN A 136 -27.59 -6.21 6.08
C ASN A 136 -26.47 -5.19 6.26
N LEU A 137 -26.49 -4.31 7.27
CA LEU A 137 -25.69 -3.05 7.27
C LEU A 137 -24.23 -3.21 6.83
N GLU A 138 -23.61 -4.31 7.24
CA GLU A 138 -22.24 -4.63 6.89
C GLU A 138 -22.06 -4.95 5.40
N ALA A 139 -22.97 -5.69 4.77
CA ALA A 139 -22.90 -6.01 3.35
C ALA A 139 -23.09 -4.74 2.49
N ASP A 140 -24.06 -3.89 2.84
CA ASP A 140 -24.35 -2.64 2.12
C ASP A 140 -23.19 -1.65 2.24
N PHE A 141 -22.63 -1.50 3.43
CA PHE A 141 -21.48 -0.63 3.66
C PHE A 141 -20.22 -1.16 2.97
N LYS A 142 -19.86 -2.42 3.21
CA LYS A 142 -18.58 -2.96 2.72
C LYS A 142 -18.62 -3.20 1.22
N GLY A 143 -19.67 -3.82 0.70
CA GLY A 143 -19.73 -4.35 -0.67
C GLY A 143 -20.08 -3.35 -1.77
N ILE A 144 -20.67 -2.20 -1.42
CA ILE A 144 -21.16 -1.21 -2.40
C ILE A 144 -20.54 0.17 -2.13
N LEU A 145 -20.72 0.70 -0.91
CA LEU A 145 -20.29 2.07 -0.60
C LEU A 145 -18.77 2.27 -0.72
N ILE A 146 -17.96 1.31 -0.25
CA ILE A 146 -16.49 1.43 -0.33
C ILE A 146 -15.99 1.43 -1.77
N LEU A 147 -16.56 0.58 -2.63
CA LEU A 147 -16.18 0.54 -4.05
C LEU A 147 -16.50 1.87 -4.73
N GLN A 148 -17.64 2.47 -4.43
CA GLN A 148 -18.03 3.77 -4.99
C GLN A 148 -17.19 4.92 -4.44
N MET A 149 -16.76 4.86 -3.18
CA MET A 149 -15.78 5.81 -2.65
C MET A 149 -14.45 5.73 -3.40
N ILE A 150 -13.98 4.52 -3.72
CA ILE A 150 -12.77 4.31 -4.52
C ILE A 150 -12.98 4.86 -5.94
N GLU A 151 -14.11 4.54 -6.58
CA GLU A 151 -14.48 5.03 -7.90
C GLU A 151 -14.47 6.55 -7.97
N SER A 152 -15.20 7.21 -7.07
CA SER A 152 -15.31 8.66 -6.98
C SER A 152 -13.93 9.30 -6.78
N ALA A 153 -13.12 8.75 -5.87
CA ALA A 153 -11.76 9.23 -5.63
C ALA A 153 -10.86 9.11 -6.87
N ILE A 154 -10.98 8.02 -7.64
CA ILE A 154 -10.26 7.85 -8.89
C ILE A 154 -10.71 8.88 -9.92
N ASN A 155 -12.02 8.97 -10.16
CA ASN A 155 -12.62 9.79 -11.21
C ASN A 155 -12.35 11.28 -10.98
N ILE A 156 -12.51 11.77 -9.75
CA ILE A 156 -12.24 13.17 -9.38
C ILE A 156 -10.75 13.51 -9.54
N THR A 157 -9.86 12.52 -9.44
CA THR A 157 -8.41 12.74 -9.46
C THR A 157 -7.73 12.42 -10.77
N LEU A 158 -8.43 11.96 -11.82
CA LEU A 158 -7.84 11.55 -13.11
C LEU A 158 -6.82 12.55 -13.67
N LYS A 159 -7.19 13.83 -13.74
CA LYS A 159 -6.32 14.90 -14.25
C LYS A 159 -5.01 15.04 -13.46
N LYS A 160 -5.01 14.67 -12.18
CA LYS A 160 -3.87 14.78 -11.25
C LYS A 160 -3.10 13.47 -11.11
N SER A 161 -3.80 12.35 -11.02
CA SER A 161 -3.24 11.03 -10.72
C SER A 161 -2.61 10.36 -11.94
N LYS A 162 -3.13 10.63 -13.15
CA LYS A 162 -2.70 9.96 -14.40
C LYS A 162 -2.68 8.43 -14.29
N LEU A 163 -3.58 7.88 -13.47
CA LEU A 163 -3.68 6.44 -13.22
C LEU A 163 -4.48 5.72 -14.32
N PHE A 164 -5.49 6.40 -14.86
CA PHE A 164 -6.41 5.93 -15.88
C PHE A 164 -6.68 7.05 -16.90
N ASP A 165 -7.05 6.68 -18.12
CA ASP A 165 -7.29 7.61 -19.22
C ASP A 165 -8.74 8.13 -19.27
N SER A 166 -9.66 7.42 -18.63
CA SER A 166 -11.09 7.74 -18.55
C SER A 166 -11.66 7.49 -17.16
N ASN A 167 -12.89 7.98 -16.94
CA ASN A 167 -13.67 7.60 -15.76
C ASN A 167 -13.88 6.09 -15.72
N LEU A 168 -13.87 5.53 -14.52
CA LEU A 168 -14.22 4.14 -14.25
C LEU A 168 -15.63 4.06 -13.67
N CYS A 169 -16.33 2.97 -13.97
CA CYS A 169 -17.57 2.54 -13.35
C CYS A 169 -17.32 1.19 -12.68
N LEU A 170 -16.93 1.17 -11.41
CA LEU A 170 -16.52 -0.05 -10.68
C LEU A 170 -17.69 -1.00 -10.37
N THR A 171 -18.93 -0.59 -10.67
CA THR A 171 -20.08 -1.51 -10.76
C THR A 171 -20.05 -2.39 -12.02
N ASN A 172 -19.30 -1.99 -13.06
CA ASN A 172 -18.99 -2.81 -14.23
C ASN A 172 -17.78 -3.72 -13.93
N THR A 173 -17.91 -5.00 -14.27
CA THR A 173 -16.85 -6.00 -14.16
C THR A 173 -15.57 -5.60 -14.88
N GLU A 174 -15.66 -5.00 -16.08
CA GLU A 174 -14.49 -4.62 -16.87
C GLU A 174 -13.62 -3.56 -16.15
N ASP A 175 -14.25 -2.49 -15.69
CA ASP A 175 -13.55 -1.41 -14.98
C ASP A 175 -13.02 -1.87 -13.61
N LEU A 176 -13.71 -2.79 -12.94
CA LEU A 176 -13.22 -3.42 -11.73
C LEU A 176 -11.95 -4.24 -12.00
N ILE A 177 -11.91 -5.01 -13.09
CA ILE A 177 -10.72 -5.75 -13.52
C ILE A 177 -9.58 -4.77 -13.82
N ASN A 178 -9.86 -3.69 -14.58
CA ASN A 178 -8.87 -2.66 -14.90
C ASN A 178 -8.24 -2.05 -13.63
N LEU A 179 -9.05 -1.76 -12.61
CA LEU A 179 -8.56 -1.27 -11.32
C LEU A 179 -7.67 -2.30 -10.62
N ILE A 180 -8.11 -3.55 -10.54
CA ILE A 180 -7.38 -4.63 -9.87
C ILE A 180 -6.03 -4.87 -10.56
N GLU A 181 -6.01 -4.94 -11.88
CA GLU A 181 -4.78 -5.10 -12.67
C GLU A 181 -3.82 -3.94 -12.44
N LYS A 182 -4.34 -2.70 -12.44
CA LYS A 182 -3.55 -1.50 -12.19
C LYS A 182 -2.94 -1.50 -10.79
N ILE A 183 -3.70 -1.88 -9.77
CA ILE A 183 -3.22 -2.01 -8.39
C ILE A 183 -2.14 -3.08 -8.31
N ASN A 184 -2.38 -4.28 -8.85
CA ASN A 184 -1.41 -5.38 -8.82
C ASN A 184 -0.10 -5.00 -9.51
N LYS A 185 -0.19 -4.35 -10.68
CA LYS A 185 0.96 -3.85 -11.44
C LYS A 185 1.78 -2.85 -10.63
N ASP A 186 1.13 -1.95 -9.91
CA ASP A 186 1.79 -0.89 -9.13
C ASP A 186 2.28 -1.40 -7.75
N TRP A 187 1.63 -2.42 -7.20
CA TRP A 187 1.97 -3.02 -5.90
C TRP A 187 3.15 -3.98 -5.98
N TYR A 188 3.26 -4.76 -7.06
CA TYR A 188 4.32 -5.74 -7.24
C TYR A 188 5.76 -5.17 -7.08
N PRO A 189 6.11 -4.02 -7.70
CA PRO A 189 7.41 -3.38 -7.47
C PRO A 189 7.66 -2.98 -6.01
N CYS A 190 6.61 -2.60 -5.27
CA CYS A 190 6.71 -2.24 -3.85
C CYS A 190 7.04 -3.46 -2.97
N ILE A 191 6.48 -4.63 -3.31
CA ILE A 191 6.79 -5.90 -2.63
C ILE A 191 8.25 -6.30 -2.88
N ILE A 192 8.72 -6.22 -4.13
CA ILE A 192 10.10 -6.58 -4.49
C ILE A 192 11.12 -5.68 -3.76
N LEU A 193 10.79 -4.41 -3.53
CA LEU A 193 11.68 -3.47 -2.86
C LEU A 193 12.16 -4.00 -1.50
N PHE A 194 11.34 -4.77 -0.79
CA PHE A 194 11.70 -5.33 0.51
C PHE A 194 13.01 -6.11 0.47
N GLN A 195 13.12 -7.09 -0.43
CA GLN A 195 14.28 -7.97 -0.49
C GLN A 195 15.55 -7.20 -0.86
N GLU A 196 15.43 -6.33 -1.86
CA GLU A 196 16.57 -5.60 -2.40
C GLU A 196 17.09 -4.54 -1.44
N LEU A 197 16.18 -3.79 -0.82
CA LEU A 197 16.53 -2.77 0.14
C LEU A 197 17.05 -3.40 1.44
N SER A 198 16.48 -4.52 1.90
CA SER A 198 16.99 -5.26 3.06
C SER A 198 18.41 -5.77 2.81
N LYS A 199 18.67 -6.34 1.62
CA LYS A 199 20.01 -6.78 1.23
C LYS A 199 21.00 -5.61 1.22
N PHE A 200 20.63 -4.51 0.56
CA PHE A 200 21.44 -3.29 0.52
C PHE A 200 21.79 -2.78 1.93
N LEU A 201 20.78 -2.59 2.79
CA LEU A 201 20.94 -2.10 4.16
C LEU A 201 21.84 -3.03 5.00
N ASN A 202 21.68 -4.35 4.84
CA ASN A 202 22.53 -5.33 5.51
C ASN A 202 23.99 -5.26 5.03
N GLU A 203 24.23 -5.08 3.73
CA GLU A 203 25.58 -4.99 3.18
C GLU A 203 26.33 -3.75 3.69
N ILE A 204 25.66 -2.59 3.72
CA ILE A 204 26.29 -1.37 4.24
C ILE A 204 26.46 -1.42 5.76
N GLY A 205 25.50 -1.98 6.49
CA GLY A 205 25.56 -2.11 7.95
C GLY A 205 26.62 -3.10 8.41
N LYS A 206 26.78 -4.23 7.72
CA LYS A 206 27.86 -5.19 7.98
C LYS A 206 29.24 -4.57 7.75
N LYS A 207 29.42 -3.83 6.64
CA LYS A 207 30.69 -3.15 6.33
C LYS A 207 31.05 -2.11 7.39
N ASP A 208 30.07 -1.41 7.95
CA ASP A 208 30.29 -0.43 9.01
C ASP A 208 30.62 -1.11 10.34
N LYS A 209 29.86 -2.13 10.74
CA LYS A 209 30.16 -2.94 11.92
C LYS A 209 31.55 -3.54 11.86
N LEU A 210 31.94 -4.18 10.75
CA LEU A 210 33.27 -4.78 10.56
C LEU A 210 34.42 -3.77 10.64
N LYS A 211 34.18 -2.47 10.43
CA LYS A 211 35.19 -1.39 10.61
C LYS A 211 35.31 -0.91 12.05
N ILE A 212 34.29 -1.19 12.87
CA ILE A 212 34.17 -0.75 14.26
C ILE A 212 34.52 -1.89 15.24
N ILE A 213 34.53 -3.15 14.78
CA ILE A 213 34.96 -4.31 15.59
C ILE A 213 36.33 -4.03 16.20
N ASP A 214 36.32 -3.83 17.52
CA ASP A 214 37.50 -3.84 18.36
C ASP A 214 37.62 -5.21 19.05
N SER A 215 38.66 -5.40 19.86
CA SER A 215 38.88 -6.66 20.60
C SER A 215 37.76 -7.02 21.59
N ASN A 216 36.82 -6.10 21.89
CA ASN A 216 35.67 -6.35 22.76
C ASN A 216 34.45 -6.89 22.00
N ASP A 217 34.40 -6.71 20.68
CA ASP A 217 33.33 -7.23 19.80
C ASP A 217 33.60 -8.66 19.30
N ILE A 218 34.78 -9.23 19.60
CA ILE A 218 35.15 -10.63 19.33
C ILE A 218 34.51 -11.53 20.41
N GLY A 219 33.19 -11.49 20.47
CA GLY A 219 32.33 -12.48 21.12
C GLY A 219 31.51 -13.17 20.03
N LEU A 220 32.21 -13.80 19.10
CA LEU A 220 31.61 -14.67 18.10
C LEU A 220 30.73 -15.70 18.82
N ILE A 221 29.44 -15.68 18.53
CA ILE A 221 28.53 -16.79 18.79
C ILE A 221 29.15 -18.00 18.09
N ASN A 222 29.76 -18.89 18.89
CA ASN A 222 30.01 -20.25 18.46
C ASN A 222 28.63 -20.92 18.31
N PHE A 223 28.30 -21.30 17.09
CA PHE A 223 27.26 -22.30 16.89
C PHE A 223 27.93 -23.65 17.10
N ASP A 224 27.66 -24.27 18.25
CA ASP A 224 27.74 -25.73 18.40
C ASP A 224 26.58 -26.38 17.61
#